data_AF-A0A2H0H5P1-F1
#
_entry.id   AF-A0A2H0H5P1-F1
#
_cell.length_a   1.000
_cell.length_b   1.000
_cell.length_c   1.000
_cell.angle_alpha   90.00
_cell.angle_beta   90.00
_cell.angle_gamma   90.00
#
_symmetry.space_group_name_H-M   'P 1'
#
loop_
_entity.id
_entity.type
_entity.pdbx_description
1 polymer ?
#
loop_
_entity_poly.entity_id
_entity_poly.type
_entity_poly.pdbx_seq_one_letter_code
_entity_poly.pdbx_strand_id
1 'polypeptide(L)'
;MKFHLSITSKEAGYFFDKNVEKAEYYRHRFEGLYEGADEQSLNLYNGIPIPYSTGAAYYFKMGNNKKAKEILKKGLEYVPDDYMLKSRLNALN
;
A
#
# COMPACT_ATOMS: atom_id res chain seq x y z
N MET A 1 -17.02 22.00 21.25
CA MET A 1 -17.38 20.70 20.61
C MET A 1 -16.10 19.99 20.19
N LYS A 2 -15.80 18.82 20.76
CA LYS A 2 -14.63 18.01 20.42
C LYS A 2 -14.98 17.12 19.23
N PHE A 3 -14.30 17.28 18.10
CA PHE A 3 -14.42 16.35 16.97
C PHE A 3 -13.66 15.06 17.32
N HIS A 4 -14.40 14.00 17.59
CA HIS A 4 -13.86 12.66 17.82
C HIS A 4 -13.73 11.98 16.45
N LEU A 5 -12.53 12.05 15.85
CA LEU A 5 -12.16 11.24 14.69
C LEU A 5 -11.90 9.81 15.18
N SER A 6 -12.96 9.04 15.37
CA SER A 6 -12.87 7.60 15.54
C SER A 6 -12.57 6.96 14.19
N ILE A 7 -11.28 6.83 13.87
CA ILE A 7 -10.84 5.91 12.81
C ILE A 7 -11.12 4.50 13.34
N THR A 8 -12.33 4.02 13.09
CA THR A 8 -12.78 2.71 13.55
C THR A 8 -12.04 1.64 12.76
N SER A 9 -11.53 0.66 13.48
CA SER A 9 -10.76 -0.51 13.07
C SER A 9 -11.40 -1.41 12.00
N LYS A 10 -12.59 -1.06 11.48
CA LYS A 10 -13.27 -1.78 10.40
C LYS A 10 -12.57 -1.62 9.05
N GLU A 11 -11.90 -0.50 8.78
CA GLU A 11 -11.30 -0.26 7.46
C GLU A 11 -10.06 -1.13 7.17
N ALA A 12 -9.37 -1.61 8.21
CA ALA A 12 -8.19 -2.48 8.06
C ALA A 12 -8.54 -3.93 7.65
N GLY A 13 -9.80 -4.35 7.80
CA GLY A 13 -10.26 -5.70 7.45
C GLY A 13 -10.53 -5.91 5.95
N TYR A 14 -10.72 -4.83 5.18
CA TYR A 14 -11.21 -4.91 3.79
C TYR A 14 -10.18 -5.43 2.78
N PHE A 15 -8.88 -5.38 3.10
CA PHE A 15 -7.83 -5.83 2.20
C PHE A 15 -7.65 -7.37 2.16
N PHE A 16 -8.32 -8.12 3.05
CA PHE A 16 -8.10 -9.56 3.21
C PHE A 16 -9.25 -10.46 2.74
N ASP A 17 -10.31 -9.89 2.17
CA ASP A 17 -11.56 -10.63 1.84
C ASP A 17 -11.46 -11.55 0.60
N LYS A 18 -10.24 -11.85 0.12
CA LYS A 18 -9.96 -12.64 -1.11
C LYS A 18 -10.83 -12.22 -2.31
N ASN A 19 -11.26 -10.97 -2.35
CA ASN A 19 -12.12 -10.45 -3.40
C ASN A 19 -11.25 -10.04 -4.60
N VAL A 20 -11.08 -10.99 -5.52
CA VAL A 20 -10.24 -10.86 -6.71
C VAL A 20 -10.73 -9.72 -7.63
N GLU A 21 -12.04 -9.59 -7.85
CA GLU A 21 -12.60 -8.53 -8.69
C GLU A 21 -12.23 -7.14 -8.18
N LYS A 22 -12.29 -6.95 -6.85
CA LYS A 22 -11.95 -5.68 -6.22
C LYS A 22 -10.44 -5.41 -6.25
N ALA A 23 -9.62 -6.46 -6.13
CA ALA A 23 -8.17 -6.35 -6.30
C ALA A 23 -7.82 -5.91 -7.73
N GLU A 24 -8.46 -6.50 -8.75
CA GLU A 24 -8.28 -6.12 -10.15
C GLU A 24 -8.80 -4.70 -10.44
N TYR A 25 -9.92 -4.30 -9.85
CA TYR A 25 -10.42 -2.92 -9.94
C TYR A 25 -9.39 -1.90 -9.42
N TYR A 26 -8.79 -2.16 -8.26
CA TYR A 26 -7.77 -1.28 -7.71
C TYR A 26 -6.46 -1.32 -8.50
N ARG A 27 -6.08 -2.48 -9.06
CA ARG A 27 -4.92 -2.59 -9.97
C ARG A 27 -5.12 -1.74 -11.22
N HIS A 28 -6.25 -1.90 -11.91
CA HIS A 28 -6.56 -1.10 -13.11
C HIS A 28 -6.64 0.39 -12.81
N ARG A 29 -7.25 0.76 -11.69
CA ARG A 29 -7.30 2.16 -11.25
C ARG A 29 -5.91 2.71 -10.97
N PHE A 30 -5.02 1.92 -10.36
CA PHE A 30 -3.64 2.30 -10.12
C PHE A 30 -2.84 2.46 -11.42
N GLU A 31 -2.94 1.49 -12.34
CA GLU A 31 -2.25 1.54 -13.64
C GLU A 31 -2.70 2.74 -14.48
N GLY A 32 -4.02 3.02 -14.50
CA GLY A 32 -4.57 4.18 -15.20
C GLY A 32 -4.21 5.54 -14.58
N LEU A 33 -3.75 5.58 -13.32
CA LEU A 33 -3.21 6.78 -12.70
C LEU A 33 -1.74 7.04 -13.09
N TYR A 34 -1.04 6.04 -13.65
CA TYR A 34 0.35 6.14 -14.06
C TYR A 34 0.51 6.36 -15.57
N GLU A 35 -0.43 5.90 -16.40
CA GLU A 35 -0.43 6.21 -17.83
C GLU A 35 -0.77 7.69 -18.07
N GLY A 36 0.27 8.54 -18.10
CA GLY A 36 0.19 9.94 -18.54
C GLY A 36 0.11 10.99 -17.43
N ALA A 37 0.31 10.63 -16.17
CA ALA A 37 0.31 11.61 -15.08
C ALA A 37 1.64 12.36 -14.95
N ASP A 38 1.57 13.70 -15.00
CA ASP A 38 2.64 14.62 -14.63
C ASP A 38 2.99 14.44 -13.13
N GLU A 39 4.29 14.43 -12.83
CA GLU A 39 4.92 14.34 -11.51
C GLU A 39 4.25 15.24 -10.45
N GLN A 40 3.65 16.37 -10.85
CA GLN A 40 2.92 17.30 -9.97
C GLN A 40 1.42 16.99 -9.78
N SER A 41 0.76 16.31 -10.72
CA SER A 41 -0.66 15.88 -10.61
C SER A 41 -0.86 14.79 -9.55
N LEU A 42 0.28 14.22 -9.18
CA LEU A 42 0.48 13.02 -8.44
C LEU A 42 0.69 13.41 -6.98
N ASN A 43 -0.42 13.67 -6.27
CA ASN A 43 -0.47 13.61 -4.80
C ASN A 43 -0.28 12.13 -4.34
N LEU A 44 0.82 11.53 -4.79
CA LEU A 44 1.26 10.13 -4.71
C LEU A 44 1.54 9.66 -3.29
N TYR A 45 1.79 10.60 -2.38
CA TYR A 45 2.14 10.35 -0.99
C TYR A 45 1.11 9.47 -0.26
N ASN A 46 -0.16 9.48 -0.70
CA ASN A 46 -1.19 8.63 -0.10
C ASN A 46 -1.60 7.44 -0.99
N GLY A 47 -1.30 7.46 -2.29
CA GLY A 47 -1.79 6.47 -3.25
C GLY A 47 -0.89 5.25 -3.44
N ILE A 48 0.44 5.45 -3.41
CA ILE A 48 1.41 4.36 -3.58
C ILE A 48 1.68 3.59 -2.30
N PRO A 49 1.93 4.22 -1.14
CA PRO A 49 2.43 3.48 0.02
C PRO A 49 1.44 2.41 0.52
N ILE A 50 0.13 2.67 0.38
CA ILE A 50 -0.93 1.76 0.84
C ILE A 50 -0.91 0.41 0.13
N PRO A 51 -1.02 0.30 -1.22
CA PRO A 51 -1.01 -1.00 -1.89
C PRO A 51 0.27 -1.80 -1.64
N TYR A 52 1.43 -1.14 -1.61
CA TYR A 52 2.70 -1.82 -1.32
C TYR A 52 2.79 -2.30 0.14
N SER A 53 2.34 -1.49 1.10
CA SER A 53 2.22 -1.87 2.51
C SER A 53 1.27 -3.06 2.70
N THR A 54 0.09 -3.02 2.07
CA THR A 54 -0.90 -4.09 2.13
C THR A 54 -0.38 -5.38 1.51
N GLY A 55 0.20 -5.31 0.30
CA GLY A 55 0.77 -6.48 -0.37
C GLY A 55 1.88 -7.11 0.45
N ALA A 56 2.76 -6.31 1.05
CA ALA A 56 3.80 -6.81 1.94
C ALA A 56 3.23 -7.49 3.17
N ALA A 57 2.20 -6.92 3.80
CA ALA A 57 1.52 -7.53 4.95
C ALA A 57 0.86 -8.86 4.59
N TYR A 58 0.29 -9.00 3.39
CA TYR A 58 -0.28 -10.26 2.90
C TYR A 58 0.79 -11.36 2.82
N TYR A 59 1.89 -11.12 2.12
CA TYR A 59 2.96 -12.12 1.98
C TYR A 59 3.68 -12.42 3.30
N PHE A 60 3.83 -11.42 4.16
CA PHE A 60 4.34 -11.62 5.53
C PHE A 60 3.44 -12.57 6.33
N LYS A 61 2.11 -12.37 6.30
CA LYS A 61 1.15 -13.28 6.95
C LYS A 61 1.19 -14.71 6.40
N MET A 62 1.63 -14.90 5.16
CA MET A 62 1.85 -16.23 4.56
C MET A 62 3.24 -16.82 4.86
N GLY A 63 4.06 -16.17 5.69
CA GLY A 63 5.43 -16.59 5.99
C GLY A 63 6.44 -16.32 4.87
N ASN A 64 6.04 -15.62 3.80
CA ASN A 64 6.91 -15.31 2.67
C ASN A 64 7.59 -13.94 2.84
N ASN A 65 8.55 -13.88 3.75
CA ASN A 65 9.29 -12.65 4.08
C ASN A 65 10.08 -12.11 2.88
N LYS A 66 10.59 -12.99 2.01
CA LYS A 66 11.30 -12.58 0.79
C LYS A 66 10.38 -11.74 -0.10
N LYS A 67 9.16 -12.23 -0.36
CA LYS A 67 8.20 -11.53 -1.22
C LYS A 67 7.70 -10.24 -0.60
N ALA A 68 7.49 -10.23 0.72
CA ALA A 68 7.15 -9.02 1.46
C ALA A 68 8.22 -7.92 1.30
N LYS A 69 9.52 -8.28 1.42
CA LYS A 69 10.64 -7.35 1.18
C LYS A 69 10.68 -6.82 -0.26
N GLU A 70 10.49 -7.69 -1.25
CA GLU A 70 10.45 -7.29 -2.68
C GLU A 70 9.37 -6.23 -2.94
N ILE A 71 8.17 -6.43 -2.38
CA ILE A 71 7.05 -5.49 -2.55
C ILE A 71 7.37 -4.14 -1.90
N LEU A 72 7.88 -4.13 -0.66
CA LEU A 72 8.23 -2.88 0.02
C LEU A 72 9.32 -2.09 -0.73
N LYS A 73 10.34 -2.78 -1.25
CA LYS A 73 11.40 -2.15 -2.06
C LYS A 73 10.83 -1.53 -3.32
N LYS A 74 9.94 -2.23 -4.03
CA LYS A 74 9.28 -1.70 -5.22
C LYS A 74 8.45 -0.45 -4.91
N GLY A 75 7.75 -0.40 -3.78
CA GLY A 75 7.06 0.81 -3.34
C GLY A 75 7.99 2.00 -3.08
N LEU A 76 9.18 1.72 -2.52
CA LEU A 76 10.22 2.73 -2.29
C LEU A 76 10.92 3.19 -3.57
N GLU A 77 10.86 2.44 -4.68
CA GLU A 77 11.33 2.94 -5.98
C GLU A 77 10.49 4.13 -6.48
N TYR A 78 9.18 4.14 -6.15
CA TYR A 78 8.28 5.24 -6.51
C TYR A 78 8.18 6.33 -5.44
N VAL A 79 8.30 5.96 -4.15
CA VAL A 79 8.29 6.92 -3.02
C VAL A 79 9.50 6.66 -2.12
N PRO A 80 10.71 7.10 -2.50
CA PRO A 80 11.94 6.79 -1.79
C PRO A 80 11.95 7.23 -0.32
N ASP A 81 11.14 8.23 0.03
CA ASP A 81 11.08 8.81 1.37
C ASP A 81 9.85 8.43 2.19
N ASP A 82 9.10 7.41 1.75
CA ASP A 82 7.94 6.95 2.52
C ASP A 82 8.36 6.27 3.84
N TYR A 83 7.97 6.90 4.96
CA TYR A 83 8.29 6.42 6.30
C TYR A 83 7.65 5.07 6.62
N MET A 84 6.41 4.81 6.16
CA MET A 84 5.70 3.57 6.46
C MET A 84 6.38 2.37 5.79
N LEU A 85 6.74 2.50 4.51
CA LEU A 85 7.42 1.46 3.75
C LEU A 85 8.81 1.17 4.32
N LYS A 86 9.59 2.22 4.66
CA LYS A 86 10.90 2.07 5.34
C LYS A 86 10.76 1.33 6.68
N SER A 87 9.82 1.74 7.52
CA SER A 87 9.58 1.15 8.84
C SER A 87 9.20 -0.34 8.74
N ARG A 88 8.29 -0.68 7.82
CA ARG A 88 7.89 -2.07 7.58
C ARG A 88 9.03 -2.91 7.02
N LEU A 89 9.87 -2.35 6.14
CA LEU A 89 10.99 -3.06 5.56
C LEU A 89 12.04 -3.39 6.64
N ASN A 90 12.29 -2.44 7.55
CA ASN A 90 13.16 -2.65 8.70
C ASN A 90 12.62 -3.72 9.65
N ALA A 91 11.31 -3.80 9.87
CA ALA A 91 10.69 -4.83 10.70
C ALA A 91 10.78 -6.26 10.12
N LEU A 92 11.16 -6.41 8.85
CA LEU A 92 11.36 -7.72 8.21
C LEU A 92 12.84 -8.19 8.23
N ASN A 93 13.76 -7.35 8.69
CA ASN A 93 15.17 -7.69 8.87
C ASN A 93 15.39 -8.31 10.25
#